data_AF-A0A1F9E405-F1
#
_entry.id   AF-A0A1F9E405-F1
#
_cell.length_a   1.000
_cell.length_b   1.000
_cell.length_c   1.000
_cell.angle_alpha   90.00
_cell.angle_beta   90.00
_cell.angle_gamma   90.00
#
_symmetry.space_group_name_H-M   'P 1'
#
loop_
_entity.id
_entity.type
_entity.pdbx_description
1 polymer ?
#
loop_
_entity_poly.entity_id
_entity_poly.type
_entity_poly.pdbx_seq_one_letter_code
_entity_poly.pdbx_strand_id
1 'polypeptide(L)'
;MKKFGRIKMWIFLPIGVFLLGLATARDVQTLDREIDKIYSELSALRKENSSLENKISALSDENQRLRTEFLFRLENLQSEIRTLSTGVEEYKDYLKRPSKEIGRVKEDVEVRLKVLEEKRKSLEEKNIAQEEKIKEMEDRLKGVEGKIKQAELEKSSPAKEVLPEAKRLSAGMGDLYKVAYETFQRGDFEGARKKFGAFIKQYPNAELSGNAQFWIGETYYQKKDFEKAILEYEKAISKYPESSKIPAALFKQALSFLELGDKTNARNLLRRVIERFPHSEQSEMAKKKLETIK
;
A
#
# COMPACT_ATOMS: atom_id res chain seq x y z
N MET A 1 88.57 80.67 -82.72
CA MET A 1 89.99 80.28 -82.83
C MET A 1 90.32 79.25 -81.75
N LYS A 2 90.98 78.15 -82.14
CA LYS A 2 91.74 77.13 -81.35
C LYS A 2 90.95 76.34 -80.27
N LYS A 3 90.60 75.06 -80.46
CA LYS A 3 91.34 73.76 -80.56
C LYS A 3 91.89 73.21 -79.22
N PHE A 4 91.78 71.87 -79.14
CA PHE A 4 92.33 70.86 -78.20
C PHE A 4 91.42 70.48 -77.01
N GLY A 5 91.09 69.23 -76.72
CA GLY A 5 91.48 67.94 -77.33
C GLY A 5 91.74 66.88 -76.26
N ARG A 6 90.91 65.81 -76.27
CA ARG A 6 91.10 64.45 -75.66
C ARG A 6 91.14 64.43 -74.11
N ILE A 7 90.58 63.45 -73.40
CA ILE A 7 90.81 61.99 -73.47
C ILE A 7 89.58 61.24 -72.87
N LYS A 8 89.26 60.09 -73.47
CA LYS A 8 88.30 59.05 -73.02
C LYS A 8 88.58 58.60 -71.58
N MET A 9 87.59 58.07 -70.85
CA MET A 9 87.60 56.71 -70.25
C MET A 9 86.54 56.57 -69.11
N TRP A 10 85.60 55.63 -69.32
CA TRP A 10 84.72 54.92 -68.36
C TRP A 10 83.36 55.53 -67.99
N ILE A 11 82.40 55.24 -68.88
CA ILE A 11 81.08 54.72 -68.51
C ILE A 11 81.28 53.57 -67.51
N PHE A 12 80.95 53.72 -66.23
CA PHE A 12 80.53 52.65 -65.30
C PHE A 12 80.29 53.25 -63.90
N LEU A 13 79.11 53.85 -63.67
CA LEU A 13 78.38 53.78 -62.39
C LEU A 13 77.00 54.48 -62.53
N PRO A 14 75.94 53.74 -62.89
CA PRO A 14 74.73 53.86 -62.08
C PRO A 14 74.09 52.50 -61.77
N ILE A 15 74.84 51.40 -61.88
CA ILE A 15 74.30 50.05 -61.66
C ILE A 15 74.25 49.72 -60.15
N GLY A 16 75.15 50.29 -59.33
CA GLY A 16 75.19 50.05 -57.87
C GLY A 16 74.02 50.65 -57.10
N VAL A 17 73.57 51.86 -57.45
CA VAL A 17 72.43 52.53 -56.76
C VAL A 17 71.09 51.92 -57.18
N PHE A 18 70.97 51.45 -58.43
CA PHE A 18 69.77 50.76 -58.90
C PHE A 18 69.64 49.34 -58.32
N LEU A 19 70.76 48.61 -58.16
CA LEU A 19 70.78 47.30 -57.50
C LEU A 19 70.51 47.38 -56.00
N LEU A 20 71.01 48.40 -55.30
CA LEU A 20 70.70 48.65 -53.89
C LEU A 20 69.23 49.04 -53.68
N GLY A 21 68.65 49.87 -54.55
CA GLY A 21 67.22 50.21 -54.53
C GLY A 21 66.30 49.03 -54.86
N LEU A 22 66.73 48.10 -55.71
CA LEU A 22 66.01 46.85 -56.01
C LEU A 22 66.10 45.82 -54.88
N ALA A 23 67.23 45.77 -54.17
CA ALA A 23 67.38 44.92 -52.97
C ALA A 23 66.48 45.43 -51.85
N THR A 24 66.51 46.73 -51.54
CA THR A 24 65.65 47.32 -50.50
C THR A 24 64.16 47.25 -50.85
N ALA A 25 63.78 47.39 -52.13
CA ALA A 25 62.39 47.21 -52.56
C ALA A 25 61.90 45.77 -52.38
N ARG A 26 62.76 44.75 -52.60
CA ARG A 26 62.42 43.34 -52.32
C ARG A 26 62.31 43.07 -50.82
N ASP A 27 63.19 43.67 -50.02
CA ASP A 27 63.15 43.53 -48.56
C ASP A 27 61.88 44.18 -47.99
N VAL A 28 61.49 45.37 -48.48
CA VAL A 28 60.23 46.03 -48.12
C VAL A 28 59.02 45.19 -48.53
N GLN A 29 59.00 44.64 -49.75
CA GLN A 29 57.92 43.74 -50.18
C GLN A 29 57.84 42.45 -49.37
N THR A 30 58.97 41.97 -48.86
CA THR A 30 59.02 40.79 -47.99
C THR A 30 58.48 41.14 -46.61
N LEU A 31 58.87 42.30 -46.07
CA LEU A 31 58.38 42.82 -44.80
C LEU A 31 56.86 43.07 -44.82
N ASP A 32 56.33 43.64 -45.91
CA ASP A 32 54.88 43.86 -46.08
C ASP A 32 54.11 42.53 -46.05
N ARG A 33 54.63 41.49 -46.71
CA ARG A 33 54.03 40.14 -46.68
C ARG A 33 54.06 39.52 -45.29
N GLU A 34 55.14 39.72 -44.54
CA GLU A 34 55.23 39.26 -43.15
C GLU A 34 54.26 40.00 -42.23
N ILE A 35 54.12 41.32 -42.42
CA ILE A 35 53.15 42.15 -41.72
C ILE A 35 51.72 41.70 -42.02
N ASP A 36 51.38 41.47 -43.28
CA ASP A 36 50.06 40.96 -43.69
C ASP A 36 49.78 39.59 -43.08
N LYS A 37 50.79 38.71 -43.05
CA LYS A 37 50.68 37.39 -42.42
C LYS A 37 50.43 37.52 -40.91
N ILE A 38 51.16 38.39 -40.22
CA ILE A 38 50.96 38.66 -38.78
C ILE A 38 49.56 39.22 -38.52
N TYR A 39 49.07 40.17 -39.32
CA TYR A 39 47.71 40.68 -39.16
C TYR A 39 46.65 39.61 -39.39
N SER A 40 46.86 38.74 -40.39
CA SER A 40 45.99 37.59 -40.64
C SER A 40 45.96 36.64 -39.44
N GLU A 41 47.13 36.25 -38.91
CA GLU A 41 47.25 35.39 -37.72
C GLU A 41 46.62 36.05 -36.48
N LEU A 42 46.86 37.34 -36.25
CA LEU A 42 46.25 38.10 -35.15
C LEU A 42 44.72 38.13 -35.25
N SER A 43 44.18 38.29 -36.47
CA SER A 43 42.74 38.28 -36.71
C SER A 43 42.12 36.90 -36.44
N ALA A 44 42.84 35.83 -36.82
CA ALA A 44 42.43 34.46 -36.55
C ALA A 44 42.44 34.16 -35.04
N LEU A 45 43.51 34.55 -34.35
CA LEU A 45 43.63 34.41 -32.89
C LEU A 45 42.52 35.16 -32.16
N ARG A 46 42.21 36.40 -32.60
CA ARG A 46 41.13 37.20 -32.00
C ARG A 46 39.77 36.52 -32.17
N LYS A 47 39.53 35.91 -33.33
CA LYS A 47 38.30 35.16 -33.61
C LYS A 47 38.21 33.90 -32.74
N GLU A 48 39.32 33.18 -32.59
CA GLU A 48 39.41 32.02 -31.70
C GLU A 48 39.16 32.41 -30.24
N ASN A 49 39.76 33.50 -29.78
CA ASN A 49 39.58 34.00 -28.41
C ASN A 49 38.13 34.39 -28.14
N SER A 50 37.48 35.10 -29.08
CA SER A 50 36.05 35.41 -28.99
C SER A 50 35.18 34.14 -28.96
N SER A 51 35.52 33.13 -29.76
CA SER A 51 34.84 31.82 -29.71
C SER A 51 35.04 31.11 -28.37
N LEU A 52 36.24 31.17 -27.78
CA LEU A 52 36.52 30.60 -26.46
C LEU A 52 35.74 31.33 -25.35
N GLU A 53 35.69 32.65 -25.38
CA GLU A 53 34.89 33.46 -24.45
C GLU A 53 33.41 33.08 -24.50
N ASN A 54 32.85 32.91 -25.70
CA ASN A 54 31.47 32.46 -25.87
C ASN A 54 31.24 31.05 -25.29
N LYS A 55 32.18 30.11 -25.49
CA LYS A 55 32.10 28.76 -24.91
C LYS A 55 32.20 28.79 -23.38
N ILE A 56 33.08 29.63 -22.83
CA ILE A 56 33.21 29.80 -21.38
C ILE A 56 31.93 30.37 -20.78
N SER A 57 31.34 31.38 -21.42
CA SER A 57 30.04 31.93 -21.00
C SER A 57 28.95 30.87 -21.03
N ALA A 58 28.85 30.09 -22.11
CA ALA A 58 27.86 29.03 -22.24
C ALA A 58 28.03 27.93 -21.16
N LEU A 59 29.27 27.50 -20.90
CA LEU A 59 29.58 26.54 -19.84
C LEU A 59 29.31 27.11 -18.44
N SER A 60 29.51 28.41 -18.24
CA SER A 60 29.19 29.08 -16.97
C SER A 60 27.68 29.09 -16.73
N ASP A 61 26.90 29.44 -17.76
CA ASP A 61 25.44 29.42 -17.71
C ASP A 61 24.90 28.01 -17.47
N GLU A 62 25.46 27.00 -18.15
CA GLU A 62 25.09 25.60 -17.96
C GLU A 62 25.39 25.12 -16.53
N ASN A 63 26.57 25.45 -16.00
CA ASN A 63 26.91 25.14 -14.61
C ASN A 63 25.96 25.83 -13.62
N GLN A 64 25.58 27.08 -13.88
CA GLN A 64 24.63 27.79 -13.03
C GLN A 64 23.24 27.12 -13.06
N ARG A 65 22.77 26.69 -14.24
CA ARG A 65 21.50 25.95 -14.39
C ARG A 65 21.54 24.62 -13.67
N LEU A 66 22.60 23.82 -13.87
CA LEU A 66 22.79 22.54 -13.19
C LEU A 66 22.83 22.70 -11.67
N ARG A 67 23.50 23.75 -11.18
CA ARG A 67 23.52 24.07 -9.75
C ARG A 67 22.13 24.37 -9.20
N THR A 68 21.33 25.18 -9.91
CA THR A 68 19.95 25.47 -9.51
C THR A 68 19.08 24.22 -9.53
N GLU A 69 19.19 23.38 -10.56
CA GLU A 69 18.44 22.12 -10.63
C GLU A 69 18.83 21.17 -9.49
N PHE A 70 20.12 21.06 -9.18
CA PHE A 70 20.60 20.23 -8.08
C PHE A 70 20.07 20.73 -6.73
N LEU A 71 20.10 22.05 -6.48
CA LEU A 71 19.54 22.63 -5.26
C LEU A 71 18.04 22.34 -5.13
N PHE A 72 17.28 22.48 -6.22
CA PHE A 72 15.85 22.16 -6.21
C PHE A 72 15.59 20.66 -5.92
N ARG A 73 16.38 19.75 -6.51
CA ARG A 73 16.29 18.33 -6.21
C ARG A 73 16.62 18.03 -4.74
N LEU A 74 17.61 18.70 -4.17
CA LEU A 74 17.94 18.56 -2.74
C LEU A 74 16.81 19.03 -1.83
N GLU A 75 16.17 20.17 -2.15
CA GLU A 75 15.03 20.66 -1.38
C GLU A 75 13.84 19.70 -1.44
N ASN A 76 13.54 19.14 -2.62
CA ASN A 76 12.50 18.14 -2.78
C ASN A 76 12.80 16.87 -1.97
N LEU A 77 14.02 16.32 -2.07
CA LEU A 77 14.43 15.15 -1.29
C LEU A 77 14.35 15.42 0.21
N GLN A 78 14.75 16.62 0.66
CA GLN A 78 14.65 16.99 2.07
C GLN A 78 13.19 17.08 2.54
N SER A 79 12.29 17.55 1.68
CA SER A 79 10.84 17.57 1.95
C SER A 79 10.25 16.16 2.05
N GLU A 80 10.64 15.28 1.14
CA GLU A 80 10.24 13.86 1.16
C GLU A 80 10.75 13.17 2.43
N ILE A 81 12.02 13.37 2.81
CA ILE A 81 12.59 12.82 4.05
C ILE A 81 11.84 13.30 5.28
N ARG A 82 11.46 14.59 5.34
CA ARG A 82 10.65 15.13 6.44
C ARG A 82 9.29 14.44 6.52
N THR A 83 8.61 14.33 5.38
CA THR A 83 7.30 13.67 5.29
C THR A 83 7.38 12.20 5.71
N LEU A 84 8.41 11.48 5.24
CA LEU A 84 8.66 10.09 5.61
C LEU A 84 8.95 9.96 7.10
N SER A 85 9.76 10.88 7.66
CA SER A 85 10.10 10.90 9.09
C SER A 85 8.87 11.13 9.96
N THR A 86 7.96 12.03 9.56
CA THR A 86 6.66 12.21 10.23
C THR A 86 5.82 10.93 10.17
N GLY A 87 5.72 10.30 8.99
CA GLY A 87 4.98 9.04 8.83
C GLY A 87 5.55 7.90 9.67
N VAL A 88 6.88 7.82 9.83
CA VAL A 88 7.54 6.84 10.71
C VAL A 88 7.16 7.04 12.17
N GLU A 89 7.12 8.29 12.66
CA GLU A 89 6.74 8.56 14.05
C GLU A 89 5.25 8.28 14.29
N GLU A 90 4.37 8.64 13.34
CA GLU A 90 2.95 8.28 13.39
C GLU A 90 2.74 6.76 13.40
N TYR A 91 3.47 6.03 12.55
CA TYR A 91 3.38 4.57 12.49
C TYR A 91 3.87 3.91 13.79
N LYS A 92 4.96 4.43 14.37
CA LYS A 92 5.47 3.99 15.67
C LYS A 92 4.47 4.23 16.79
N ASP A 93 3.76 5.36 16.79
CA ASP A 93 2.71 5.63 17.76
C ASP A 93 1.47 4.76 17.52
N TYR A 94 1.12 4.49 16.27
CA TYR A 94 0.09 3.51 15.92
C TYR A 94 0.41 2.13 16.50
N LEU A 95 1.66 1.66 16.40
CA LEU A 95 2.07 0.36 16.97
C LEU A 95 2.05 0.32 18.51
N LYS A 96 2.21 1.46 19.20
CA LYS A 96 2.12 1.52 20.68
C LYS A 96 0.69 1.41 21.21
N ARG A 97 -0.33 1.79 20.42
CA ARG A 97 -1.72 1.78 20.90
C ARG A 97 -2.24 0.36 21.17
N PRO A 98 -2.13 -0.62 20.24
CA PRO A 98 -2.53 -1.99 20.51
C PRO A 98 -1.78 -2.60 21.69
N SER A 99 -0.48 -2.33 21.87
CA SER A 99 0.27 -2.91 23.00
C SER A 99 -0.27 -2.43 24.34
N LYS A 100 -0.65 -1.15 24.44
CA LYS A 100 -1.28 -0.57 25.64
C LYS A 100 -2.68 -1.13 25.88
N GLU A 101 -3.49 -1.27 24.83
CA GLU A 101 -4.82 -1.85 24.93
C GLU A 101 -4.77 -3.33 25.31
N ILE A 102 -3.87 -4.11 24.70
CA ILE A 102 -3.61 -5.51 25.06
C ILE A 102 -3.21 -5.62 26.54
N GLY A 103 -2.37 -4.70 27.04
CA GLY A 103 -2.02 -4.65 28.46
C GLY A 103 -3.24 -4.46 29.36
N ARG A 104 -4.12 -3.51 29.01
CA ARG A 104 -5.36 -3.25 29.75
C ARG A 104 -6.34 -4.42 29.70
N VAL A 105 -6.52 -5.02 28.54
CA VAL A 105 -7.40 -6.19 28.37
C VAL A 105 -6.85 -7.38 29.15
N LYS A 106 -5.52 -7.59 29.13
CA LYS A 106 -4.88 -8.65 29.92
C LYS A 106 -5.16 -8.47 31.41
N GLU A 107 -5.06 -7.24 31.92
CA GLU A 107 -5.35 -6.92 33.32
C GLU A 107 -6.82 -7.13 33.69
N ASP A 108 -7.77 -6.65 32.85
CA ASP A 108 -9.21 -6.89 33.05
C ASP A 108 -9.56 -8.39 33.02
N VAL A 109 -8.97 -9.15 32.10
CA VAL A 109 -9.16 -10.61 32.01
C VAL A 109 -8.62 -11.30 33.26
N GLU A 110 -7.45 -10.91 33.76
CA GLU A 110 -6.86 -11.50 34.97
C GLU A 110 -7.75 -11.26 36.20
N VAL A 111 -8.29 -10.04 36.35
CA VAL A 111 -9.23 -9.72 37.44
C VAL A 111 -10.51 -10.54 37.33
N ARG A 112 -11.10 -10.64 36.14
CA ARG A 112 -12.32 -11.43 35.92
C ARG A 112 -12.09 -12.92 36.16
N LEU A 113 -10.91 -13.43 35.79
CA LEU A 113 -10.56 -14.82 36.02
C LEU A 113 -10.54 -15.14 37.51
N LYS A 114 -9.91 -14.29 38.33
CA LYS A 114 -9.91 -14.44 39.81
C LYS A 114 -11.33 -14.45 40.38
N VAL A 115 -12.17 -13.51 39.95
CA VAL A 115 -13.58 -13.44 40.39
C VAL A 115 -14.37 -14.69 39.97
N LEU A 116 -14.14 -15.20 38.76
CA LEU A 116 -14.79 -16.42 38.29
C LEU A 116 -14.31 -17.66 39.04
N GLU A 117 -13.03 -17.76 39.37
CA GLU A 117 -12.48 -18.83 40.19
C GLU A 117 -13.09 -18.85 41.60
N GLU A 118 -13.19 -17.69 42.24
CA GLU A 118 -13.88 -17.54 43.53
C GLU A 118 -15.36 -17.94 43.45
N LYS A 119 -16.06 -17.47 42.42
CA LYS A 119 -17.47 -17.81 42.19
C LYS A 119 -17.65 -19.30 41.90
N ARG A 120 -16.74 -19.91 41.15
CA ARG A 120 -16.73 -21.36 40.87
C ARG A 120 -16.62 -22.14 42.17
N LYS A 121 -15.68 -21.77 43.05
CA LYS A 121 -15.50 -22.39 44.36
C LYS A 121 -16.76 -22.29 45.22
N SER A 122 -17.36 -21.09 45.29
CA SER A 122 -18.61 -20.89 46.03
C SER A 122 -19.79 -21.72 45.47
N LEU A 123 -19.88 -21.87 44.15
CA LEU A 123 -20.91 -22.71 43.52
C LEU A 123 -20.67 -24.20 43.79
N GLU A 124 -19.42 -24.63 43.80
CA GLU A 124 -19.03 -26.01 44.09
C GLU A 124 -19.38 -26.39 45.54
N GLU A 125 -19.09 -25.50 46.51
CA GLU A 125 -19.53 -25.63 47.90
C GLU A 125 -21.06 -25.70 48.02
N LYS A 126 -21.80 -24.87 47.27
CA LYS A 126 -23.27 -24.90 47.26
C LYS A 126 -23.83 -26.18 46.65
N ASN A 127 -23.23 -26.69 45.57
CA ASN A 127 -23.65 -27.95 44.94
C ASN A 127 -23.44 -29.12 45.89
N ILE A 128 -22.29 -29.21 46.58
CA ILE A 128 -22.04 -30.25 47.60
C ILE A 128 -23.11 -30.17 48.70
N ALA A 129 -23.40 -28.98 49.22
CA ALA A 129 -24.43 -28.80 50.24
C ALA A 129 -25.85 -29.15 49.73
N GLN A 130 -26.14 -28.95 48.45
CA GLN A 130 -27.40 -29.37 47.83
C GLN A 130 -27.46 -30.89 47.64
N GLU A 131 -26.37 -31.53 47.23
CA GLU A 131 -26.29 -32.99 47.12
C GLU A 131 -26.49 -33.67 48.48
N GLU A 132 -25.92 -33.12 49.57
CA GLU A 132 -26.17 -33.59 50.93
C GLU A 132 -27.64 -33.48 51.32
N LYS A 133 -28.29 -32.34 51.01
CA LYS A 133 -29.73 -32.14 51.27
C LYS A 133 -30.60 -33.08 50.43
N ILE A 134 -30.23 -33.33 49.17
CA ILE A 134 -30.93 -34.29 48.31
C ILE A 134 -30.83 -35.67 48.91
N LYS A 135 -29.63 -36.09 49.35
CA LYS A 135 -29.42 -37.37 50.02
C LYS A 135 -30.24 -37.49 51.30
N GLU A 136 -30.30 -36.45 52.12
CA GLU A 136 -31.15 -36.41 53.31
C GLU A 136 -32.65 -36.52 52.95
N MET A 137 -33.10 -35.80 51.92
CA MET A 137 -34.47 -35.90 51.43
C MET A 137 -34.77 -37.29 50.88
N GLU A 138 -33.86 -37.92 50.15
CA GLU A 138 -33.98 -39.29 49.64
C GLU A 138 -34.05 -40.32 50.75
N ASP A 139 -33.24 -40.19 51.81
CA ASP A 139 -33.30 -41.08 52.97
C ASP A 139 -34.63 -40.91 53.73
N ARG A 140 -35.13 -39.67 53.85
CA ARG A 140 -36.47 -39.39 54.36
C ARG A 140 -37.56 -39.95 53.45
N LEU A 141 -37.40 -39.85 52.13
CA LEU A 141 -38.33 -40.39 51.15
C LEU A 141 -38.37 -41.91 51.21
N LYS A 142 -37.23 -42.59 51.33
CA LYS A 142 -37.16 -44.05 51.55
C LYS A 142 -37.84 -44.44 52.86
N GLY A 143 -37.71 -43.65 53.91
CA GLY A 143 -38.44 -43.84 55.17
C GLY A 143 -39.96 -43.67 55.02
N VAL A 144 -40.41 -42.84 54.09
CA VAL A 144 -41.83 -42.64 53.74
C VAL A 144 -42.32 -43.69 52.72
N GLU A 145 -41.51 -44.09 51.74
CA GLU A 145 -41.77 -45.18 50.80
C GLU A 145 -41.80 -46.54 51.49
N GLY A 146 -41.01 -46.74 52.56
CA GLY A 146 -41.17 -47.89 53.45
C GLY A 146 -42.55 -47.93 54.13
N LYS A 147 -43.20 -46.78 54.28
CA LYS A 147 -44.60 -46.66 54.75
C LYS A 147 -45.62 -46.71 53.60
N ILE A 148 -45.25 -46.30 52.38
CA ILE A 148 -46.12 -46.27 51.20
C ILE A 148 -46.06 -47.58 50.38
N LYS A 149 -45.05 -48.45 50.54
CA LYS A 149 -45.00 -49.79 49.91
C LYS A 149 -46.08 -50.78 50.42
N GLN A 150 -46.96 -50.33 51.31
CA GLN A 150 -48.23 -50.98 51.62
C GLN A 150 -49.39 -50.52 50.70
N ALA A 151 -49.15 -49.60 49.77
CA ALA A 151 -50.12 -49.04 48.83
C ALA A 151 -49.52 -48.90 47.42
N GLU A 152 -49.73 -49.94 46.63
CA GLU A 152 -49.99 -49.93 45.18
C GLU A 152 -48.86 -49.64 44.18
N LEU A 153 -48.54 -50.72 43.44
CA LEU A 153 -47.98 -50.73 42.10
C LEU A 153 -48.95 -50.06 41.10
N GLU A 154 -48.43 -49.37 40.09
CA GLU A 154 -48.39 -49.84 38.68
C GLU A 154 -48.07 -48.71 37.68
N LYS A 155 -47.06 -49.00 36.81
CA LYS A 155 -46.93 -48.69 35.36
C LYS A 155 -46.92 -47.22 34.90
N SER A 156 -46.20 -46.78 33.85
CA SER A 156 -45.01 -47.21 33.09
C SER A 156 -44.80 -46.14 32.00
N SER A 157 -43.54 -45.70 31.84
CA SER A 157 -42.85 -45.03 30.72
C SER A 157 -43.23 -45.45 29.26
N PRO A 158 -42.58 -44.95 28.17
CA PRO A 158 -42.00 -43.63 27.83
C PRO A 158 -42.18 -43.21 26.33
N ALA A 159 -41.53 -42.09 25.96
CA ALA A 159 -41.33 -41.51 24.63
C ALA A 159 -40.36 -42.25 23.66
N LYS A 160 -40.50 -41.99 22.34
CA LYS A 160 -39.43 -41.62 21.34
C LYS A 160 -39.89 -41.85 19.88
N GLU A 161 -39.46 -41.00 18.93
CA GLU A 161 -38.60 -41.42 17.79
C GLU A 161 -38.14 -40.29 16.85
N VAL A 162 -36.93 -40.49 16.32
CA VAL A 162 -36.08 -39.60 15.50
C VAL A 162 -35.78 -40.33 14.18
N LEU A 163 -35.74 -39.64 13.03
CA LEU A 163 -35.28 -40.15 11.73
C LEU A 163 -34.73 -38.99 10.83
N PRO A 164 -33.94 -39.23 9.75
CA PRO A 164 -32.47 -39.30 9.69
C PRO A 164 -31.78 -38.21 8.84
N GLU A 165 -30.46 -38.07 9.02
CA GLU A 165 -29.68 -36.82 8.93
C GLU A 165 -28.95 -36.53 7.60
N ALA A 166 -28.95 -37.44 6.61
CA ALA A 166 -28.12 -37.28 5.41
C ALA A 166 -28.78 -36.59 4.20
N LYS A 167 -30.11 -36.45 4.18
CA LYS A 167 -30.87 -35.80 3.08
C LYS A 167 -31.38 -34.39 3.42
N ARG A 168 -31.29 -33.98 4.69
CA ARG A 168 -31.67 -32.63 5.17
C ARG A 168 -30.55 -31.59 5.02
N LEU A 169 -29.29 -32.02 4.85
CA LEU A 169 -28.13 -31.14 4.85
C LEU A 169 -28.08 -30.18 3.64
N SER A 170 -28.49 -30.60 2.43
CA SER A 170 -28.49 -29.69 1.27
C SER A 170 -29.70 -28.74 1.23
N ALA A 171 -30.86 -29.20 1.69
CA ALA A 171 -32.06 -28.36 1.82
C ALA A 171 -31.88 -27.29 2.92
N GLY A 172 -31.38 -27.68 4.10
CA GLY A 172 -31.18 -26.77 5.23
C GLY A 172 -30.09 -25.72 5.00
N MET A 173 -29.03 -26.06 4.25
CA MET A 173 -27.94 -25.13 3.93
C MET A 173 -28.43 -23.96 3.07
N GLY A 174 -29.12 -24.25 1.96
CA GLY A 174 -29.68 -23.22 1.07
C GLY A 174 -30.69 -22.33 1.80
N ASP A 175 -31.55 -22.93 2.63
CA ASP A 175 -32.55 -22.21 3.40
C ASP A 175 -31.93 -21.27 4.44
N LEU A 176 -30.92 -21.74 5.20
CA LEU A 176 -30.23 -20.90 6.19
C LEU A 176 -29.50 -19.71 5.55
N TYR A 177 -28.82 -19.94 4.43
CA TYR A 177 -28.18 -18.86 3.68
C TYR A 177 -29.21 -17.86 3.14
N LYS A 178 -30.31 -18.34 2.57
CA LYS A 178 -31.38 -17.52 2.03
C LYS A 178 -32.01 -16.64 3.11
N VAL A 179 -32.35 -17.20 4.27
CA VAL A 179 -32.92 -16.44 5.40
C VAL A 179 -31.94 -15.39 5.93
N ALA A 180 -30.64 -15.70 5.97
CA ALA A 180 -29.61 -14.71 6.32
C ALA A 180 -29.56 -13.55 5.31
N TYR A 181 -29.60 -13.87 4.01
CA TYR A 181 -29.58 -12.89 2.93
C TYR A 181 -30.83 -12.03 2.87
N GLU A 182 -32.03 -12.60 3.04
CA GLU A 182 -33.27 -11.84 3.16
C GLU A 182 -33.25 -10.89 4.37
N THR A 183 -32.66 -11.34 5.49
CA THR A 183 -32.48 -10.48 6.66
C THR A 183 -31.57 -9.29 6.35
N PHE A 184 -30.49 -9.51 5.58
CA PHE A 184 -29.62 -8.44 5.10
C PHE A 184 -30.36 -7.46 4.20
N GLN A 185 -31.16 -7.96 3.26
CA GLN A 185 -31.96 -7.12 2.34
C GLN A 185 -32.99 -6.26 3.07
N ARG A 186 -33.53 -6.73 4.20
CA ARG A 186 -34.40 -5.95 5.09
C ARG A 186 -33.66 -4.88 5.90
N GLY A 187 -32.34 -4.79 5.80
CA GLY A 187 -31.51 -3.82 6.53
C GLY A 187 -31.18 -4.22 7.97
N ASP A 188 -31.61 -5.39 8.43
CA ASP A 188 -31.22 -5.95 9.73
C ASP A 188 -29.82 -6.57 9.62
N PHE A 189 -28.81 -5.69 9.64
CA PHE A 189 -27.41 -6.09 9.47
C PHE A 189 -26.88 -6.93 10.63
N GLU A 190 -27.35 -6.69 11.86
CA GLU A 190 -26.92 -7.47 13.02
C GLU A 190 -27.52 -8.88 13.00
N GLY A 191 -28.82 -8.99 12.74
CA GLY A 191 -29.49 -10.28 12.60
C GLY A 191 -28.96 -11.07 11.41
N ALA A 192 -28.68 -10.41 10.29
CA ALA A 192 -28.05 -11.04 9.14
C ALA A 192 -26.68 -11.59 9.48
N ARG A 193 -25.84 -10.80 10.17
CA ARG A 193 -24.50 -11.22 10.61
C ARG A 193 -24.55 -12.44 11.52
N LYS A 194 -25.47 -12.48 12.47
CA LYS A 194 -25.67 -13.65 13.36
C LYS A 194 -26.04 -14.90 12.56
N LYS A 195 -26.95 -14.76 11.58
CA LYS A 195 -27.39 -15.89 10.74
C LYS A 195 -26.31 -16.39 9.78
N PHE A 196 -25.56 -15.49 9.13
CA PHE A 196 -24.40 -15.89 8.31
C PHE A 196 -23.30 -16.53 9.17
N GLY A 197 -23.07 -16.02 10.39
CA GLY A 197 -22.12 -16.63 11.33
C GLY A 197 -22.54 -18.03 11.76
N ALA A 198 -23.84 -18.25 12.02
CA ALA A 198 -24.39 -19.57 12.30
C ALA A 198 -24.24 -20.52 11.10
N PHE A 199 -24.51 -20.03 9.89
CA PHE A 199 -24.30 -20.77 8.65
C PHE A 199 -22.86 -21.25 8.50
N ILE A 200 -21.87 -20.36 8.67
CA ILE A 200 -20.45 -20.71 8.57
C ILE A 200 -20.04 -21.70 9.67
N LYS A 201 -20.57 -21.54 10.89
CA LYS A 201 -20.28 -22.46 12.01
C LYS A 201 -20.81 -23.87 11.73
N GLN A 202 -22.00 -23.97 11.16
CA GLN A 202 -22.63 -25.25 10.85
C GLN A 202 -22.06 -25.89 9.58
N TYR A 203 -21.67 -25.05 8.62
CA TYR A 203 -21.18 -25.46 7.31
C TYR A 203 -19.89 -24.70 6.98
N PRO A 204 -18.75 -25.06 7.59
CA PRO A 204 -17.52 -24.29 7.43
C PRO A 204 -16.88 -24.44 6.04
N ASN A 205 -17.15 -25.52 5.31
CA ASN A 205 -16.50 -25.84 4.02
C ASN A 205 -17.50 -25.90 2.85
N ALA A 206 -18.67 -25.30 2.99
CA ALA A 206 -19.66 -25.27 1.92
C ALA A 206 -19.26 -24.28 0.83
N GLU A 207 -19.78 -24.50 -0.38
CA GLU A 207 -19.59 -23.59 -1.52
C GLU A 207 -20.05 -22.15 -1.18
N LEU A 208 -21.11 -22.03 -0.38
CA LEU A 208 -21.64 -20.74 0.07
C LEU A 208 -20.93 -20.14 1.30
N SER A 209 -19.99 -20.84 1.94
CA SER A 209 -19.33 -20.34 3.16
C SER A 209 -18.50 -19.08 2.90
N GLY A 210 -17.76 -19.05 1.79
CA GLY A 210 -17.07 -17.84 1.34
C GLY A 210 -18.04 -16.69 1.04
N ASN A 211 -19.20 -17.01 0.47
CA ASN A 211 -20.23 -16.02 0.18
C ASN A 211 -20.85 -15.47 1.47
N ALA A 212 -21.12 -16.32 2.45
CA ALA A 212 -21.64 -15.92 3.75
C ALA A 212 -20.63 -15.02 4.50
N GLN A 213 -19.34 -15.38 4.44
CA GLN A 213 -18.26 -14.58 5.05
C GLN A 213 -18.13 -13.21 4.38
N PHE A 214 -18.27 -13.13 3.05
CA PHE A 214 -18.35 -11.86 2.32
C PHE A 214 -19.55 -11.00 2.78
N TRP A 215 -20.74 -11.59 2.93
CA TRP A 215 -21.92 -10.86 3.39
C TRP A 215 -21.81 -10.37 4.84
N ILE A 216 -21.07 -11.09 5.70
CA ILE A 216 -20.70 -10.56 7.03
C ILE A 216 -19.90 -9.27 6.88
N GLY A 217 -18.93 -9.20 5.97
CA GLY A 217 -18.21 -7.97 5.64
C GLY A 217 -19.15 -6.85 5.15
N GLU A 218 -20.07 -7.16 4.23
CA GLU A 218 -21.07 -6.18 3.78
C GLU A 218 -21.92 -5.65 4.93
N THR A 219 -22.28 -6.46 5.92
CA THR A 219 -23.06 -5.98 7.08
C THR A 219 -22.32 -4.90 7.87
N TYR A 220 -20.98 -5.00 7.98
CA TYR A 220 -20.16 -3.98 8.64
C TYR A 220 -19.98 -2.75 7.76
N TYR A 221 -19.73 -2.97 6.46
CA TYR A 221 -19.62 -1.89 5.48
C TYR A 221 -20.88 -1.01 5.44
N GLN A 222 -22.07 -1.62 5.43
CA GLN A 222 -23.35 -0.90 5.45
C GLN A 222 -23.58 -0.13 6.77
N LYS A 223 -22.93 -0.55 7.86
CA LYS A 223 -22.94 0.16 9.15
C LYS A 223 -21.79 1.18 9.26
N LYS A 224 -21.00 1.38 8.20
CA LYS A 224 -19.81 2.25 8.16
C LYS A 224 -18.72 1.85 9.15
N ASP A 225 -18.74 0.61 9.62
CA ASP A 225 -17.69 0.02 10.45
C ASP A 225 -16.63 -0.60 9.53
N PHE A 226 -15.88 0.28 8.87
CA PHE A 226 -14.97 -0.11 7.79
C PHE A 226 -13.78 -0.95 8.29
N GLU A 227 -13.32 -0.71 9.52
CA GLU A 227 -12.27 -1.50 10.16
C GLU A 227 -12.68 -2.98 10.29
N LYS A 228 -13.89 -3.25 10.82
CA LYS A 228 -14.39 -4.63 10.89
C LYS A 228 -14.72 -5.18 9.51
N ALA A 229 -15.24 -4.37 8.60
CA ALA A 229 -15.50 -4.81 7.23
C ALA A 229 -14.21 -5.34 6.56
N ILE A 230 -13.09 -4.62 6.69
CA ILE A 230 -11.77 -5.04 6.18
C ILE A 230 -11.37 -6.41 6.73
N LEU A 231 -11.51 -6.62 8.05
CA LEU A 231 -11.16 -7.89 8.69
C LEU A 231 -12.04 -9.05 8.19
N GLU A 232 -13.33 -8.82 7.97
CA GLU A 232 -14.25 -9.86 7.51
C GLU A 232 -14.09 -10.18 6.02
N TYR A 233 -13.75 -9.19 5.19
CA TYR A 233 -13.35 -9.44 3.80
C TYR A 233 -12.02 -10.20 3.73
N GLU A 234 -11.05 -9.87 4.59
CA GLU A 234 -9.78 -10.62 4.67
C GLU A 234 -10.03 -12.08 5.05
N LYS A 235 -10.94 -12.36 5.98
CA LYS A 235 -11.37 -13.73 6.29
C LYS A 235 -11.99 -14.41 5.08
N ALA A 236 -12.81 -13.72 4.30
CA ALA A 236 -13.39 -14.28 3.07
C ALA A 236 -12.29 -14.67 2.06
N ILE A 237 -11.27 -13.83 1.90
CA ILE A 237 -10.17 -14.05 0.95
C ILE A 237 -9.21 -15.15 1.42
N SER A 238 -8.85 -15.15 2.70
CA SER A 238 -7.82 -16.05 3.26
C SER A 238 -8.36 -17.44 3.60
N LYS A 239 -9.58 -17.54 4.14
CA LYS A 239 -10.18 -18.83 4.53
C LYS A 239 -10.91 -19.53 3.39
N TYR A 240 -11.36 -18.79 2.38
CA TYR A 240 -12.16 -19.31 1.27
C TYR A 240 -11.55 -18.95 -0.10
N PRO A 241 -10.32 -19.43 -0.40
CA PRO A 241 -9.57 -19.05 -1.62
C PRO A 241 -10.19 -19.54 -2.93
N GLU A 242 -11.17 -20.45 -2.87
CA GLU A 242 -11.93 -20.95 -4.03
C GLU A 242 -13.30 -20.24 -4.20
N SER A 243 -13.63 -19.26 -3.34
CA SER A 243 -14.92 -18.59 -3.42
C SER A 243 -15.03 -17.68 -4.64
N SER A 244 -16.17 -17.76 -5.34
CA SER A 244 -16.52 -16.83 -6.41
C SER A 244 -16.64 -15.36 -5.95
N LYS A 245 -16.66 -15.10 -4.64
CA LYS A 245 -16.72 -13.74 -4.07
C LYS A 245 -15.37 -13.09 -3.83
N ILE A 246 -14.25 -13.73 -4.11
CA ILE A 246 -12.92 -13.14 -3.88
C ILE A 246 -12.71 -11.81 -4.62
N PRO A 247 -13.07 -11.65 -5.92
CA PRO A 247 -12.91 -10.36 -6.60
C PRO A 247 -13.72 -9.26 -5.91
N ALA A 248 -14.95 -9.59 -5.50
CA ALA A 248 -15.84 -8.67 -4.79
C ALA A 248 -15.33 -8.31 -3.39
N ALA A 249 -14.82 -9.30 -2.65
CA ALA A 249 -14.24 -9.12 -1.32
C ALA A 249 -13.01 -8.21 -1.37
N LEU A 250 -12.07 -8.45 -2.29
CA LEU A 250 -10.89 -7.61 -2.47
C LEU A 250 -11.26 -6.18 -2.86
N PHE A 251 -12.20 -6.02 -3.79
CA PHE A 251 -12.66 -4.70 -4.21
C PHE A 251 -13.34 -3.95 -3.05
N LYS A 252 -14.23 -4.60 -2.30
CA LYS A 252 -14.90 -4.00 -1.14
C LYS A 252 -13.97 -3.73 0.03
N GLN A 253 -12.96 -4.56 0.25
CA GLN A 253 -11.89 -4.30 1.19
C GLN A 253 -11.12 -3.04 0.79
N ALA A 254 -10.78 -2.89 -0.49
CA ALA A 254 -10.14 -1.68 -0.99
C ALA A 254 -11.00 -0.42 -0.81
N LEU A 255 -12.31 -0.52 -1.10
CA LEU A 255 -13.24 0.58 -0.85
C LEU A 255 -13.31 0.93 0.64
N SER A 256 -13.30 -0.06 1.53
CA SER A 256 -13.29 0.18 2.98
C SER A 256 -12.02 0.92 3.43
N PHE A 257 -10.85 0.58 2.87
CA PHE A 257 -9.62 1.34 3.12
C PHE A 257 -9.71 2.79 2.61
N LEU A 258 -10.37 3.03 1.47
CA LEU A 258 -10.60 4.40 0.99
C LEU A 258 -11.49 5.22 1.91
N GLU A 259 -12.54 4.62 2.46
CA GLU A 259 -13.42 5.29 3.44
C GLU A 259 -12.67 5.63 4.72
N LEU A 260 -11.62 4.88 5.07
CA LEU A 260 -10.70 5.18 6.18
C LEU A 260 -9.57 6.15 5.78
N GLY A 261 -9.49 6.59 4.53
CA GLY A 261 -8.45 7.48 4.02
C GLY A 261 -7.12 6.79 3.67
N ASP A 262 -7.02 5.48 3.84
CA ASP A 262 -5.82 4.70 3.52
C ASP A 262 -5.77 4.37 2.01
N LYS A 263 -5.39 5.39 1.25
CA LYS A 263 -5.22 5.29 -0.21
C LYS A 263 -4.13 4.30 -0.62
N THR A 264 -3.15 4.02 0.24
CA THR A 264 -2.02 3.16 -0.10
C THR A 264 -2.47 1.71 -0.14
N ASN A 265 -3.10 1.23 0.93
CA ASN A 265 -3.63 -0.14 0.97
C ASN A 265 -4.77 -0.34 -0.04
N ALA A 266 -5.63 0.66 -0.22
CA ALA A 266 -6.65 0.62 -1.25
C ALA A 266 -6.07 0.43 -2.66
N ARG A 267 -5.05 1.21 -3.06
CA ARG A 267 -4.42 1.09 -4.39
C ARG A 267 -3.82 -0.30 -4.61
N ASN A 268 -3.15 -0.84 -3.59
CA ASN A 268 -2.55 -2.18 -3.67
C ASN A 268 -3.62 -3.26 -3.88
N LEU A 269 -4.73 -3.20 -3.15
CA LEU A 269 -5.83 -4.15 -3.30
C LEU A 269 -6.54 -4.01 -4.65
N LEU A 270 -6.78 -2.79 -5.13
CA LEU A 270 -7.38 -2.58 -6.45
C LEU A 270 -6.50 -3.14 -7.58
N ARG A 271 -5.18 -2.94 -7.51
CA ARG A 271 -4.23 -3.56 -8.45
C ARG A 271 -4.29 -5.09 -8.39
N ARG A 272 -4.35 -5.66 -7.19
CA ARG A 272 -4.49 -7.11 -7.00
C ARG A 272 -5.78 -7.67 -7.62
N VAL A 273 -6.89 -6.93 -7.61
CA VAL A 273 -8.13 -7.31 -8.31
C VAL A 273 -7.89 -7.37 -9.82
N ILE A 274 -7.26 -6.35 -10.39
CA ILE A 274 -6.99 -6.25 -11.84
C ILE A 274 -6.04 -7.35 -12.30
N GLU A 275 -4.98 -7.60 -11.54
CA GLU A 275 -3.95 -8.59 -11.87
C GLU A 275 -4.48 -10.03 -11.76
N ARG A 276 -5.21 -10.34 -10.69
CA ARG A 276 -5.68 -11.71 -10.44
C ARG A 276 -6.99 -12.07 -11.14
N PHE A 277 -7.83 -11.08 -11.42
CA PHE A 277 -9.17 -11.28 -11.98
C PHE A 277 -9.44 -10.34 -13.17
N PRO A 278 -8.58 -10.33 -14.21
CA PRO A 278 -8.60 -9.31 -15.26
C PRO A 278 -9.92 -9.20 -16.03
N HIS A 279 -10.67 -10.30 -16.15
CA HIS A 279 -11.95 -10.38 -16.87
C HIS A 279 -13.19 -10.24 -15.97
N SER A 280 -13.02 -9.94 -14.67
CA SER A 280 -14.14 -9.75 -13.74
C SER A 280 -14.72 -8.34 -13.83
N GLU A 281 -16.00 -8.18 -13.51
CA GLU A 281 -16.64 -6.87 -13.35
C GLU A 281 -15.86 -6.01 -12.34
N GLN A 282 -15.37 -6.62 -11.26
CA GLN A 282 -14.62 -5.95 -10.22
C GLN A 282 -13.26 -5.42 -10.71
N SER A 283 -12.63 -6.04 -11.70
CA SER A 283 -11.42 -5.52 -12.35
C SER A 283 -11.72 -4.21 -13.10
N GLU A 284 -12.81 -4.16 -13.86
CA GLU A 284 -13.23 -2.93 -14.55
C GLU A 284 -13.61 -1.81 -13.55
N MET A 285 -14.31 -2.16 -12.47
CA MET A 285 -14.59 -1.21 -11.38
C MET A 285 -13.30 -0.74 -10.69
N ALA A 286 -12.33 -1.63 -10.50
CA ALA A 286 -11.07 -1.32 -9.85
C ALA A 286 -10.21 -0.36 -10.67
N LYS A 287 -10.13 -0.55 -12.00
CA LYS A 287 -9.46 0.37 -12.93
C LYS A 287 -10.02 1.78 -12.80
N LYS A 288 -11.36 1.91 -12.94
CA LYS A 288 -12.06 3.19 -12.78
C LYS A 288 -11.80 3.82 -11.42
N LYS A 289 -11.81 3.02 -10.35
CA LYS A 289 -11.58 3.55 -9.00
C LYS A 289 -10.15 4.05 -8.82
N LEU A 290 -9.14 3.36 -9.36
CA LEU A 290 -7.75 3.80 -9.31
C LEU A 290 -7.54 5.18 -9.93
N GLU A 291 -8.20 5.48 -11.05
CA GLU A 291 -8.13 6.80 -11.71
C GLU A 291 -8.63 7.95 -10.81
N THR A 292 -9.55 7.66 -9.89
CA THR A 292 -10.10 8.66 -8.96
C THR A 292 -9.20 8.96 -7.76
N ILE A 293 -8.21 8.11 -7.50
CA ILE A 293 -7.32 8.25 -6.33
C ILE A 293 -6.17 9.19 -6.71
N LYS A 294 -6.32 10.47 -6.35
CA LYS A 294 -5.24 11.47 -6.38
C LYS A 294 -4.13 11.14 -5.39
#